data_AF-A0A524C565-F1
#
_entry.id   AF-A0A524C565-F1
#
_cell.length_a   1.000
_cell.length_b   1.000
_cell.length_c   1.000
_cell.angle_alpha   90.00
_cell.angle_beta   90.00
_cell.angle_gamma   90.00
#
_symmetry.space_group_name_H-M   'P 1'
#
loop_
_entity.id
_entity.type
_entity.pdbx_description
1 polymer ?
#
loop_
_entity_poly.entity_id
_entity_poly.type
_entity_poly.pdbx_seq_one_letter_code
_entity_poly.pdbx_strand_id
1 'polypeptide(L)'
;MKIRSNINKLRKFLFDRFINYKMVRIFTSAVILISLPLIIIGIVIAAYFDPDGYSILTNWISDLGGSPHTPAPYLYDIACIVAGTLTIPFAFYMENLLAPLPKRKGTPIHFSRMRFRLVSSAFLFSLIGSIGYIGVGFFSEDRDFYNLHTITSSLAFGGFTLGAFFMGWTIVLYETKIPKLLGLYGIVGPFTTIIIFLLISNPLWEWILLFSILAWIIPLSLIVFHKEELKPR
;
A
#
# COMPACT_ATOMS: atom_id res chain seq x y z
N MET A 1 -24.54 -30.16 3.81
CA MET A 1 -24.26 -29.48 2.52
C MET A 1 -24.78 -28.03 2.42
N LYS A 2 -25.97 -27.68 2.96
CA LYS A 2 -26.52 -26.30 2.87
C LYS A 2 -25.66 -25.21 3.55
N ILE A 3 -25.08 -25.49 4.73
CA ILE A 3 -24.26 -24.54 5.49
C ILE A 3 -23.02 -24.09 4.69
N ARG A 4 -22.23 -25.04 4.16
CA ARG A 4 -21.05 -24.74 3.33
C ARG A 4 -21.40 -23.89 2.10
N SER A 5 -22.53 -24.19 1.46
CA SER A 5 -23.01 -23.40 0.31
C SER A 5 -23.37 -21.98 0.72
N ASN A 6 -24.05 -21.79 1.85
CA ASN A 6 -24.42 -20.47 2.36
C ASN A 6 -23.18 -19.65 2.76
N ILE A 7 -22.19 -20.26 3.43
CA ILE A 7 -20.91 -19.61 3.76
C ILE A 7 -20.19 -19.17 2.48
N ASN A 8 -20.11 -20.04 1.47
CA ASN A 8 -19.46 -19.69 0.19
C ASN A 8 -20.19 -18.56 -0.55
N LYS A 9 -21.53 -18.54 -0.52
CA LYS A 9 -22.33 -17.44 -1.10
C LYS A 9 -22.08 -16.13 -0.37
N LEU A 10 -22.08 -16.13 0.97
CA LEU A 10 -21.80 -14.96 1.78
C LEU A 10 -20.37 -14.43 1.55
N ARG A 11 -19.37 -15.32 1.56
CA ARG A 11 -17.98 -14.97 1.26
C ARG A 11 -17.84 -14.32 -0.11
N LYS A 12 -18.45 -14.92 -1.14
CA LYS A 12 -18.45 -14.36 -2.49
C LYS A 12 -19.13 -12.99 -2.53
N PHE A 13 -20.30 -12.85 -1.91
CA PHE A 13 -21.03 -11.58 -1.85
C PHE A 13 -20.21 -10.48 -1.18
N LEU A 14 -19.61 -10.75 -0.02
CA LEU A 14 -18.76 -9.79 0.68
C LEU A 14 -17.55 -9.43 -0.15
N PHE A 15 -16.87 -10.43 -0.72
CA PHE A 15 -15.73 -10.22 -1.60
C PHE A 15 -16.10 -9.30 -2.77
N ASP A 16 -17.10 -9.68 -3.56
CA ASP A 16 -17.59 -8.92 -4.73
C ASP A 16 -18.00 -7.48 -4.35
N ARG A 17 -18.54 -7.29 -3.14
CA ARG A 17 -18.90 -5.96 -2.61
C ARG A 17 -17.66 -5.13 -2.27
N PHE A 18 -16.70 -5.67 -1.54
CA PHE A 18 -15.50 -4.94 -1.10
C PHE A 18 -14.53 -4.64 -2.25
N ILE A 19 -14.47 -5.49 -3.27
CA ILE A 19 -13.64 -5.27 -4.46
C ILE A 19 -14.36 -4.48 -5.56
N ASN A 20 -15.61 -4.06 -5.33
CA ASN A 20 -16.35 -3.29 -6.33
C ASN A 20 -15.64 -1.96 -6.60
N TYR A 21 -15.55 -1.58 -7.88
CA TYR A 21 -14.95 -0.32 -8.33
C TYR A 21 -15.32 0.90 -7.47
N LYS A 22 -16.62 1.07 -7.16
CA LYS A 22 -17.09 2.22 -6.37
C LYS A 22 -16.55 2.19 -4.95
N MET A 23 -16.56 1.02 -4.32
CA MET A 23 -16.05 0.84 -2.95
C MET A 23 -14.55 1.05 -2.88
N VAL A 24 -13.79 0.43 -3.79
CA VAL A 24 -12.33 0.57 -3.82
C VAL A 24 -11.94 2.03 -4.11
N ARG A 25 -12.64 2.72 -5.01
CA ARG A 25 -12.44 4.16 -5.24
C ARG A 25 -12.64 4.98 -3.97
N ILE A 26 -13.71 4.70 -3.20
CA ILE A 26 -13.97 5.38 -1.93
C ILE A 26 -12.84 5.09 -0.94
N PHE A 27 -12.43 3.82 -0.79
CA PHE A 27 -11.35 3.44 0.12
C PHE A 27 -10.03 4.10 -0.24
N THR A 28 -9.63 4.08 -1.51
CA THR A 28 -8.37 4.71 -1.91
C THR A 28 -8.43 6.23 -1.80
N SER A 29 -9.58 6.86 -2.09
CA SER A 29 -9.77 8.29 -1.84
C SER A 29 -9.68 8.60 -0.34
N ALA A 30 -10.23 7.74 0.52
CA ALA A 30 -10.15 7.88 1.97
C ALA A 30 -8.72 7.73 2.47
N VAL A 31 -7.90 6.80 1.95
CA VAL A 31 -6.46 6.73 2.28
C VAL A 31 -5.77 8.05 1.98
N ILE A 32 -5.98 8.61 0.79
CA ILE A 32 -5.34 9.88 0.40
C ILE A 32 -5.83 11.05 1.25
N LEU A 33 -7.15 11.14 1.49
CA LEU A 33 -7.79 12.28 2.16
C LEU A 33 -7.79 12.19 3.69
N ILE A 34 -7.49 11.03 4.27
CA ILE A 34 -7.47 10.84 5.73
C ILE A 34 -6.03 10.59 6.18
N SER A 35 -5.36 9.55 5.65
CA SER A 35 -4.04 9.15 6.15
C SER A 35 -2.96 10.19 5.86
N LEU A 36 -2.93 10.82 4.67
CA LEU A 36 -1.94 11.86 4.39
C LEU A 36 -2.13 13.11 5.27
N PRO A 37 -3.34 13.68 5.42
CA PRO A 37 -3.54 14.78 6.35
C PRO A 37 -3.19 14.42 7.79
N LEU A 38 -3.49 13.20 8.27
CA LEU A 38 -3.11 12.78 9.62
C LEU A 38 -1.59 12.75 9.80
N ILE A 39 -0.82 12.25 8.83
CA ILE A 39 0.64 12.29 8.87
C ILE A 39 1.15 13.74 8.86
N ILE A 40 0.60 14.60 7.98
CA ILE A 40 1.00 16.01 7.90
C ILE A 40 0.71 16.75 9.22
N ILE A 41 -0.48 16.54 9.79
CA ILE A 41 -0.86 17.10 11.09
C ILE A 41 0.07 16.58 12.18
N GLY A 42 0.41 15.29 12.16
CA GLY A 42 1.38 14.68 13.08
C GLY A 42 2.75 15.35 12.98
N ILE A 43 3.28 15.57 11.77
CA ILE A 43 4.54 16.30 11.54
C ILE A 43 4.47 17.72 12.08
N VAL A 44 3.37 18.43 11.81
CA VAL A 44 3.16 19.80 12.31
C VAL A 44 3.16 19.81 13.85
N ILE A 45 2.41 18.90 14.48
CA ILE A 45 2.37 18.79 15.93
C ILE A 45 3.77 18.47 16.49
N ALA A 46 4.47 17.49 15.95
CA ALA A 46 5.82 17.15 16.40
C ALA A 46 6.78 18.35 16.24
N ALA A 47 6.74 19.06 15.11
CA ALA A 47 7.62 20.21 14.85
C ALA A 47 7.44 21.36 15.84
N TYR A 48 6.24 21.55 16.40
CA TYR A 48 5.96 22.62 17.38
C TYR A 48 6.10 22.17 18.84
N PHE A 49 5.95 20.88 19.13
CA PHE A 49 5.83 20.39 20.51
C PHE A 49 6.92 19.40 20.93
N ASP A 50 7.75 18.89 20.01
CA ASP A 50 8.93 18.10 20.35
C ASP A 50 9.97 18.98 21.08
N PRO A 51 10.40 18.62 22.31
CA PRO A 51 11.40 19.37 23.06
C PRO A 51 12.73 19.56 22.32
N ASP A 52 13.13 18.59 21.49
CA ASP A 52 14.40 18.60 20.76
C ASP A 52 14.25 19.18 19.34
N GLY A 53 13.01 19.45 18.93
CA GLY A 53 12.66 19.97 17.60
C GLY A 53 12.60 18.87 16.54
N TYR A 54 11.38 18.52 16.12
CA TYR A 54 11.16 17.49 15.11
C TYR A 54 11.48 18.01 13.69
N SER A 55 12.27 17.26 12.94
CA SER A 55 12.52 17.50 11.51
C SER A 55 12.69 16.21 10.73
N ILE A 56 12.18 16.19 9.50
CA ILE A 56 12.34 15.09 8.52
C ILE A 56 13.82 14.73 8.27
N LEU A 57 14.74 15.67 8.49
CA LEU A 57 16.17 15.44 8.30
C LEU A 57 16.81 14.64 9.44
N THR A 58 16.24 14.74 10.65
CA THR A 58 16.87 14.26 11.90
C THR A 58 16.04 13.20 12.61
N ASN A 59 14.75 13.09 12.32
CA ASN A 59 13.80 12.21 13.00
C ASN A 59 13.17 11.22 12.04
N TRP A 60 13.02 9.99 12.51
CA TRP A 60 12.40 8.89 11.77
C TRP A 60 10.91 9.16 11.59
N ILE A 61 10.29 8.48 10.62
CA ILE A 61 8.84 8.51 10.47
C ILE A 61 8.18 7.87 11.70
N SER A 62 8.78 6.80 12.24
CA SER A 62 8.26 6.09 13.41
C SER A 62 8.21 6.94 14.68
N ASP A 63 9.06 7.97 14.78
CA ASP A 63 9.04 8.94 15.89
C ASP A 63 7.67 9.65 15.99
N LEU A 64 6.91 9.76 14.90
CA LEU A 64 5.51 10.27 14.93
C LEU A 64 4.54 9.35 15.69
N GLY A 65 4.92 8.10 15.96
CA GLY A 65 4.19 7.14 16.79
C GLY A 65 4.72 7.03 18.22
N GLY A 66 5.69 7.87 18.60
CA GLY A 66 6.32 7.90 19.92
C GLY A 66 5.94 9.13 20.75
N SER A 67 5.55 8.91 21.99
CA SER A 67 5.28 9.98 22.97
C SER A 67 6.46 10.90 23.30
N PRO A 68 7.74 10.52 23.12
CA PRO A 68 8.86 11.45 23.29
C PRO A 68 8.86 12.61 22.27
N HIS A 69 8.43 12.33 21.03
CA HIS A 69 8.52 13.28 19.91
C HIS A 69 7.19 13.92 19.53
N THR A 70 6.06 13.31 19.91
CA THR A 70 4.75 13.88 19.63
C THR A 70 3.78 13.73 20.81
N PRO A 71 3.06 14.79 21.20
CA PRO A 71 1.99 14.69 22.19
C PRO A 71 0.74 13.93 21.69
N ALA A 72 0.67 13.62 20.38
CA ALA A 72 -0.48 12.93 19.78
C ALA A 72 -0.05 11.75 18.88
N PRO A 73 0.67 10.74 19.41
CA PRO A 73 1.22 9.64 18.63
C PRO A 73 0.14 8.77 17.97
N TYR A 74 -1.05 8.71 18.59
CA TYR A 74 -2.20 7.98 18.07
C TYR A 74 -2.67 8.46 16.68
N LEU A 75 -2.34 9.69 16.26
CA LEU A 75 -2.68 10.18 14.92
C LEU A 75 -1.93 9.39 13.83
N TYR A 76 -0.64 9.15 14.05
CA TYR A 76 0.18 8.33 13.15
C TYR A 76 -0.29 6.87 13.16
N ASP A 77 -0.57 6.33 14.34
CA ASP A 77 -1.05 4.95 14.50
C ASP A 77 -2.36 4.70 13.73
N ILE A 78 -3.34 5.61 13.88
CA ILE A 78 -4.61 5.56 13.16
C ILE A 78 -4.38 5.72 11.66
N ALA A 79 -3.48 6.61 11.24
CA ALA A 79 -3.17 6.80 9.82
C ALA A 79 -2.65 5.51 9.18
N CYS A 80 -1.73 4.81 9.86
CA CYS A 80 -1.14 3.53 9.46
C CYS A 80 -2.20 2.41 9.40
N ILE A 81 -3.02 2.25 10.44
CA ILE A 81 -4.09 1.24 10.48
C ILE A 81 -5.12 1.47 9.37
N VAL A 82 -5.58 2.71 9.21
CA VAL A 82 -6.57 3.06 8.18
C VAL A 82 -5.98 2.85 6.79
N ALA A 83 -4.77 3.34 6.52
CA ALA A 83 -4.13 3.20 5.23
C ALA A 83 -3.89 1.73 4.87
N GLY A 84 -3.31 0.94 5.77
CA GLY A 84 -3.06 -0.48 5.54
C GLY A 84 -4.36 -1.26 5.31
N THR A 85 -5.39 -1.02 6.12
CA THR A 85 -6.69 -1.70 5.97
C THR A 85 -7.36 -1.38 4.64
N LEU A 86 -7.40 -0.09 4.27
CA LEU A 86 -8.08 0.37 3.06
C LEU A 86 -7.29 0.10 1.77
N THR A 87 -6.01 -0.25 1.87
CA THR A 87 -5.18 -0.65 0.71
C THR A 87 -5.39 -2.13 0.34
N ILE A 88 -5.86 -2.98 1.25
CA ILE A 88 -6.15 -4.40 0.97
C ILE A 88 -7.16 -4.58 -0.18
N PRO A 89 -8.35 -3.92 -0.18
CA PRO A 89 -9.28 -4.01 -1.29
C PRO A 89 -8.69 -3.54 -2.62
N PHE A 90 -7.79 -2.55 -2.59
CA PHE A 90 -7.11 -2.06 -3.78
C PHE A 90 -6.17 -3.12 -4.37
N ALA A 91 -5.45 -3.87 -3.54
CA ALA A 91 -4.61 -4.98 -4.01
C ALA A 91 -5.44 -6.06 -4.72
N PHE A 92 -6.57 -6.48 -4.14
CA PHE A 92 -7.50 -7.42 -4.78
C PHE A 92 -8.10 -6.89 -6.07
N TYR A 93 -8.43 -5.60 -6.11
CA TYR A 93 -8.94 -4.95 -7.31
C TYR A 93 -7.91 -4.98 -8.43
N MET A 94 -6.65 -4.64 -8.14
CA MET A 94 -5.57 -4.63 -9.11
C MET A 94 -5.24 -6.03 -9.66
N GLU A 95 -5.28 -7.06 -8.81
CA GLU A 95 -5.13 -8.45 -9.24
C GLU A 95 -6.21 -8.84 -10.26
N ASN A 96 -7.48 -8.57 -9.93
CA ASN A 96 -8.62 -8.87 -10.80
C ASN A 96 -8.61 -8.05 -12.09
N LEU A 97 -8.15 -6.79 -12.03
CA LEU A 97 -8.05 -5.91 -13.20
C LEU A 97 -6.98 -6.39 -14.17
N LEU A 98 -5.81 -6.80 -13.67
CA LEU A 98 -4.65 -7.07 -14.50
C LEU A 98 -4.46 -8.54 -14.85
N ALA A 99 -4.98 -9.48 -14.07
CA ALA A 99 -4.95 -10.89 -14.40
C ALA A 99 -6.25 -11.58 -13.95
N PRO A 100 -7.41 -11.22 -14.52
CA PRO A 100 -8.67 -11.86 -14.16
C PRO A 100 -8.61 -13.35 -14.46
N LEU A 101 -9.09 -14.15 -13.51
CA LEU A 101 -9.20 -15.60 -13.70
C LEU A 101 -10.08 -15.88 -14.94
N PRO A 102 -9.65 -16.78 -15.84
CA PRO A 102 -10.43 -17.10 -17.03
C PRO A 102 -11.80 -17.65 -16.61
N LYS A 103 -12.88 -17.01 -17.08
CA LYS A 103 -14.24 -17.51 -16.86
C LYS A 103 -14.37 -18.83 -17.62
N ARG A 104 -14.75 -19.90 -16.91
CA ARG A 104 -14.98 -21.23 -17.50
C ARG A 104 -16.02 -21.12 -18.63
N LYS A 105 -15.59 -21.49 -19.84
CA LYS A 105 -16.28 -21.46 -21.15
C LYS A 105 -16.34 -20.08 -21.83
N GLY A 106 -15.64 -19.97 -22.97
CA GLY A 106 -15.92 -18.96 -24.02
C GLY A 106 -15.18 -17.62 -23.93
N THR A 107 -14.24 -17.42 -23.01
CA THR A 107 -13.42 -16.18 -23.00
C THR A 107 -12.17 -16.35 -23.88
N PRO A 108 -11.97 -15.52 -24.93
CA PRO A 108 -10.84 -15.65 -25.86
C PRO A 108 -9.52 -15.08 -25.31
N ILE A 109 -9.54 -14.40 -24.16
CA ILE A 109 -8.37 -13.70 -23.62
C ILE A 109 -7.53 -14.67 -22.79
N HIS A 110 -6.46 -15.19 -23.39
CA HIS A 110 -5.47 -16.01 -22.71
C HIS A 110 -4.33 -15.13 -22.19
N PHE A 111 -4.21 -14.95 -20.88
CA PHE A 111 -3.03 -14.29 -20.29
C PHE A 111 -1.84 -15.24 -20.21
N SER A 112 -0.63 -14.70 -20.35
CA SER A 112 0.59 -15.51 -20.21
C SER A 112 0.77 -15.98 -18.77
N ARG A 113 1.40 -17.15 -18.56
CA ARG A 113 1.71 -17.65 -17.20
C ARG A 113 2.56 -16.66 -16.41
N MET A 114 3.49 -15.98 -17.08
CA MET A 114 4.35 -14.98 -16.44
C MET A 114 3.56 -13.75 -15.97
N ARG A 115 2.56 -13.30 -16.74
CA ARG A 115 1.65 -12.22 -16.31
C ARG A 115 0.94 -12.58 -15.00
N PHE A 116 0.40 -13.79 -14.90
CA PHE A 116 -0.21 -14.26 -13.65
C PHE A 116 0.77 -14.28 -12.49
N ARG A 117 1.99 -14.79 -12.70
CA ARG A 117 3.02 -14.83 -11.64
C ARG A 117 3.36 -13.42 -11.15
N LEU A 118 3.61 -12.48 -12.06
CA LEU A 118 3.93 -11.10 -11.69
C LEU A 118 2.78 -10.43 -10.94
N VAL A 119 1.55 -10.57 -11.40
CA VAL A 119 0.38 -9.99 -10.74
C VAL A 119 0.13 -10.63 -9.37
N SER A 120 0.22 -11.96 -9.24
CA SER A 120 0.06 -12.63 -7.97
C SER A 120 1.19 -12.32 -6.98
N SER A 121 2.43 -12.13 -7.45
CA SER A 121 3.53 -11.62 -6.62
C SER A 121 3.25 -10.20 -6.15
N ALA A 122 2.84 -9.31 -7.06
CA ALA A 122 2.48 -7.93 -6.70
C ALA A 122 1.35 -7.89 -5.66
N PHE A 123 0.32 -8.73 -5.83
CA PHE A 123 -0.77 -8.91 -4.89
C PHE A 123 -0.28 -9.39 -3.52
N LEU A 124 0.51 -10.48 -3.47
CA LEU A 124 1.05 -11.03 -2.23
C LEU A 124 1.87 -9.99 -1.46
N PHE A 125 2.81 -9.31 -2.13
CA PHE A 125 3.65 -8.31 -1.48
C PHE A 125 2.86 -7.07 -1.07
N SER A 126 1.85 -6.66 -1.83
CA SER A 126 0.94 -5.58 -1.42
C SER A 126 0.13 -5.94 -0.17
N LEU A 127 -0.27 -7.21 -0.02
CA LEU A 127 -0.91 -7.69 1.21
C LEU A 127 0.06 -7.71 2.38
N ILE A 128 1.30 -8.19 2.18
CA ILE A 128 2.35 -8.15 3.21
C ILE A 128 2.59 -6.69 3.65
N GLY A 129 2.70 -5.77 2.69
CA GLY A 129 2.87 -4.34 2.95
C GLY A 129 1.70 -3.76 3.74
N SER A 130 0.47 -4.09 3.35
CA SER A 130 -0.74 -3.64 4.03
C SER A 130 -0.86 -4.16 5.46
N ILE A 131 -0.56 -5.45 5.68
CA ILE A 131 -0.57 -6.07 7.01
C ILE A 131 0.56 -5.50 7.88
N GLY A 132 1.76 -5.34 7.32
CA GLY A 132 2.87 -4.68 7.97
C GLY A 132 2.49 -3.27 8.42
N TYR A 133 1.83 -2.50 7.56
CA TYR A 133 1.46 -1.11 7.88
C TYR A 133 0.34 -1.01 8.93
N ILE A 134 -0.59 -1.95 8.95
CA ILE A 134 -1.52 -2.12 10.09
C ILE A 134 -0.74 -2.44 11.38
N GLY A 135 0.24 -3.33 11.27
CA GLY A 135 1.14 -3.71 12.35
C GLY A 135 1.89 -2.52 12.95
N VAL A 136 2.44 -1.63 12.11
CA VAL A 136 3.13 -0.41 12.55
C VAL A 136 2.25 0.46 13.44
N GLY A 137 0.96 0.58 13.15
CA GLY A 137 0.05 1.35 14.00
C GLY A 137 -0.33 0.64 15.31
N PHE A 138 -0.37 -0.70 15.33
CA PHE A 138 -0.60 -1.44 16.58
C PHE A 138 0.64 -1.45 17.48
N PHE A 139 1.79 -1.79 16.90
CA PHE A 139 3.09 -1.83 17.53
C PHE A 139 3.83 -0.56 17.18
N SER A 140 3.38 0.60 17.70
CA SER A 140 4.09 1.87 17.51
C SER A 140 5.42 1.87 18.25
N GLU A 141 6.23 2.92 18.10
CA GLU A 141 7.53 3.05 18.78
C GLU A 141 7.41 2.83 20.31
N ASP A 142 6.38 3.41 20.93
CA ASP A 142 6.10 3.24 22.37
C ASP A 142 5.62 1.82 22.74
N ARG A 143 5.18 1.03 21.75
CA ARG A 143 4.57 -0.30 21.92
C ARG A 143 5.36 -1.39 21.19
N ASP A 144 6.69 -1.23 21.15
CA ASP A 144 7.58 -2.18 20.49
C ASP A 144 7.97 -3.38 21.37
N PHE A 145 6.99 -4.23 21.66
CA PHE A 145 7.26 -5.50 22.35
C PHE A 145 7.96 -6.47 21.39
N TYR A 146 9.06 -7.08 21.81
CA TYR A 146 9.79 -8.09 21.01
C TYR A 146 10.24 -7.61 19.62
N ASN A 147 10.51 -6.31 19.44
CA ASN A 147 10.95 -5.73 18.17
C ASN A 147 9.90 -5.88 17.04
N LEU A 148 8.61 -5.96 17.42
CA LEU A 148 7.49 -6.06 16.49
C LEU A 148 7.30 -4.79 15.65
N HIS A 149 7.62 -3.60 16.17
CA HIS A 149 7.61 -2.37 15.38
C HIS A 149 8.56 -2.52 14.18
N THR A 150 9.82 -2.86 14.44
CA THR A 150 10.84 -3.07 13.40
C THR A 150 10.46 -4.15 12.39
N ILE A 151 9.89 -5.27 12.85
CA ILE A 151 9.43 -6.35 11.95
C ILE A 151 8.29 -5.83 11.07
N THR A 152 7.29 -5.18 11.65
CA THR A 152 6.11 -4.73 10.90
C THR A 152 6.41 -3.55 9.97
N SER A 153 7.31 -2.64 10.35
CA SER A 153 7.80 -1.56 9.47
C SER A 153 8.61 -2.12 8.29
N SER A 154 9.45 -3.13 8.54
CA SER A 154 10.17 -3.86 7.48
C SER A 154 9.21 -4.55 6.50
N LEU A 155 8.16 -5.19 7.02
CA LEU A 155 7.11 -5.79 6.19
C LEU A 155 6.33 -4.73 5.40
N ALA A 156 6.03 -3.58 6.00
CA ALA A 156 5.34 -2.47 5.34
C ALA A 156 6.15 -1.93 4.14
N PHE A 157 7.37 -1.46 4.40
CA PHE A 157 8.24 -0.88 3.38
C PHE A 157 8.67 -1.90 2.33
N GLY A 158 9.11 -3.09 2.75
CA GLY A 158 9.50 -4.17 1.86
C GLY A 158 8.34 -4.68 1.01
N GLY A 159 7.17 -4.88 1.64
CA GLY A 159 5.96 -5.34 0.98
C GLY A 159 5.44 -4.36 -0.07
N PHE A 160 5.32 -3.07 0.27
CA PHE A 160 4.88 -2.07 -0.70
C PHE A 160 5.91 -1.83 -1.81
N THR A 161 7.21 -1.85 -1.49
CA THR A 161 8.27 -1.71 -2.50
C THR A 161 8.28 -2.88 -3.49
N LEU A 162 8.21 -4.12 -3.01
CA LEU A 162 8.15 -5.29 -3.88
C LEU A 162 6.82 -5.39 -4.61
N GLY A 163 5.72 -4.98 -3.98
CA GLY A 163 4.42 -4.82 -4.63
C GLY A 163 4.49 -3.88 -5.83
N ALA A 164 5.10 -2.70 -5.64
CA ALA A 164 5.35 -1.73 -6.70
C ALA A 164 6.26 -2.28 -7.81
N PHE A 165 7.31 -3.00 -7.43
CA PHE A 165 8.26 -3.60 -8.36
C PHE A 165 7.60 -4.61 -9.30
N PHE A 166 6.88 -5.61 -8.76
CA PHE A 166 6.22 -6.64 -9.59
C PHE A 166 5.04 -6.08 -10.39
N MET A 167 4.29 -5.13 -9.82
CA MET A 167 3.24 -4.41 -10.52
C MET A 167 3.82 -3.58 -11.68
N GLY A 168 4.93 -2.90 -11.43
CA GLY A 168 5.65 -2.12 -12.43
C GLY A 168 6.10 -2.97 -13.61
N TRP A 169 6.71 -4.13 -13.35
CA TRP A 169 7.04 -5.11 -14.40
C TRP A 169 5.81 -5.57 -15.19
N THR A 170 4.68 -5.81 -14.52
CA THR A 170 3.43 -6.17 -15.20
C THR A 170 2.98 -5.05 -16.15
N ILE A 171 2.98 -3.81 -15.67
CA ILE A 171 2.57 -2.64 -16.44
C ILE A 171 3.50 -2.44 -17.63
N VAL A 172 4.81 -2.59 -17.46
CA VAL A 172 5.81 -2.38 -18.52
C VAL A 172 5.76 -3.49 -19.58
N LEU A 173 5.69 -4.76 -19.18
CA LEU A 173 5.81 -5.90 -20.11
C LEU A 173 4.53 -6.23 -20.86
N TYR A 174 3.35 -5.93 -20.31
CA TYR A 174 2.08 -6.32 -20.91
C TYR A 174 1.24 -5.12 -21.33
N GLU A 175 0.35 -5.33 -22.31
CA GLU A 175 -0.66 -4.34 -22.65
C GLU A 175 -1.61 -4.13 -21.47
N THR A 176 -1.47 -2.96 -20.86
CA THR A 176 -2.35 -2.43 -19.83
C THR A 176 -2.71 -1.00 -20.22
N LYS A 177 -3.79 -0.45 -19.66
CA LYS A 177 -4.19 0.94 -19.90
C LYS A 177 -3.50 1.93 -18.94
N ILE A 178 -2.60 1.42 -18.10
CA ILE A 178 -1.81 2.19 -17.15
C ILE A 178 -0.54 2.67 -17.88
N PRO A 179 -0.14 3.95 -17.75
CA PRO A 179 1.05 4.47 -18.43
C PRO A 179 2.32 3.68 -18.09
N LYS A 180 3.09 3.33 -19.12
CA LYS A 180 4.35 2.58 -19.00
C LYS A 180 5.37 3.31 -18.11
N LEU A 181 5.40 4.64 -18.17
CA LEU A 181 6.28 5.47 -17.34
C LEU A 181 6.01 5.26 -15.85
N LEU A 182 4.75 5.13 -15.45
CA LEU A 182 4.39 4.85 -14.06
C LEU A 182 4.80 3.43 -13.65
N GLY A 183 4.68 2.47 -14.57
CA GLY A 183 5.22 1.12 -14.38
C GLY A 183 6.74 1.13 -14.17
N LEU A 184 7.48 1.87 -14.99
CA LEU A 184 8.93 2.03 -14.87
C LEU A 184 9.32 2.69 -13.55
N TYR A 185 8.59 3.73 -13.11
CA TYR A 185 8.80 4.34 -11.81
C TYR A 185 8.55 3.36 -10.66
N GLY A 186 7.53 2.50 -10.75
CA GLY A 186 7.28 1.44 -9.77
C GLY A 186 8.41 0.42 -9.65
N ILE A 187 9.14 0.17 -10.75
CA ILE A 187 10.33 -0.71 -10.76
C ILE A 187 11.52 0.01 -10.13
N VAL A 188 11.81 1.25 -10.56
CA VAL A 188 13.07 1.92 -10.25
C VAL A 188 13.00 2.77 -8.99
N GLY A 189 11.93 3.54 -8.79
CA GLY A 189 11.80 4.52 -7.71
C GLY A 189 11.90 3.89 -6.33
N PRO A 190 10.84 3.20 -5.83
CA PRO A 190 10.85 2.57 -4.52
C PRO A 190 11.98 1.56 -4.32
N PHE A 191 12.36 0.83 -5.38
CA PHE A 191 13.41 -0.19 -5.29
C PHE A 191 14.81 0.42 -5.11
N THR A 192 15.11 1.52 -5.80
CA THR A 192 16.40 2.21 -5.60
C THR A 192 16.45 2.83 -4.21
N THR A 193 15.37 3.46 -3.76
CA THR A 193 15.34 4.11 -2.44
C THR A 193 15.43 3.10 -1.30
N ILE A 194 14.81 1.91 -1.41
CA ILE A 194 14.96 0.88 -0.36
C ILE A 194 16.39 0.33 -0.30
N ILE A 195 17.07 0.17 -1.45
CA ILE A 195 18.48 -0.26 -1.47
C ILE A 195 19.36 0.78 -0.78
N ILE A 196 19.18 2.06 -1.11
CA ILE A 196 19.97 3.13 -0.49
C ILE A 196 19.66 3.23 1.02
N PHE A 197 18.38 3.12 1.40
CA PHE A 197 17.97 3.09 2.79
C PHE A 197 18.63 1.95 3.57
N LEU A 198 18.69 0.74 3.01
CA LEU A 198 19.34 -0.41 3.65
C LEU A 198 20.87 -0.24 3.77
N LEU A 199 21.50 0.54 2.91
CA LEU A 199 22.94 0.80 2.95
C LEU A 199 23.31 1.91 3.94
N ILE A 200 22.48 2.95 4.06
CA ILE A 200 22.81 4.17 4.82
C ILE A 200 22.09 4.21 6.17
N SER A 201 20.86 3.69 6.24
CA SER A 201 20.00 3.61 7.42
C SER A 201 19.97 4.91 8.23
N ASN A 202 19.36 5.96 7.65
CA ASN A 202 19.16 7.24 8.32
C ASN A 202 17.73 7.77 8.12
N PRO A 203 17.30 8.75 8.94
CA PRO A 203 15.94 9.29 8.89
C PRO A 203 15.53 9.82 7.52
N LEU A 204 16.38 10.62 6.89
CA LEU A 204 16.09 11.21 5.58
C LEU A 204 15.80 10.15 4.52
N TRP A 205 16.56 9.06 4.48
CA TRP A 205 16.33 7.99 3.51
C TRP A 205 15.06 7.17 3.79
N GLU A 206 14.62 7.08 5.05
CA GLU A 206 13.32 6.50 5.40
C GLU A 206 12.18 7.34 4.82
N TRP A 207 12.25 8.67 4.99
CA TRP A 207 11.31 9.62 4.42
C TRP A 207 11.28 9.59 2.89
N ILE A 208 12.44 9.57 2.25
CA ILE A 208 12.55 9.43 0.79
C ILE A 208 11.93 8.11 0.33
N LEU A 209 12.13 7.02 1.07
CA LEU A 209 11.49 5.74 0.77
C LEU A 209 9.97 5.84 0.85
N LEU A 210 9.40 6.41 1.92
CA LEU A 210 7.96 6.65 2.02
C LEU A 210 7.45 7.49 0.84
N PHE A 211 8.09 8.63 0.55
CA PHE A 211 7.67 9.50 -0.54
C PHE A 211 7.76 8.82 -1.90
N SER A 212 8.75 7.97 -2.14
CA SER A 212 8.87 7.22 -3.39
C SER A 212 7.72 6.23 -3.59
N ILE A 213 7.28 5.56 -2.51
CA ILE A 213 6.14 4.63 -2.54
C ILE A 213 4.85 5.43 -2.79
N LEU A 214 4.67 6.56 -2.09
CA LEU A 214 3.51 7.44 -2.26
C LEU A 214 3.43 8.02 -3.68
N ALA A 215 4.56 8.49 -4.22
CA ALA A 215 4.69 9.02 -5.57
C ALA A 215 4.38 7.97 -6.66
N TRP A 216 4.40 6.68 -6.32
CA TRP A 216 3.95 5.61 -7.22
C TRP A 216 2.46 5.26 -7.01
N ILE A 217 2.07 4.95 -5.77
CA ILE A 217 0.73 4.40 -5.49
C ILE A 217 -0.38 5.45 -5.66
N ILE A 218 -0.12 6.72 -5.34
CA ILE A 218 -1.11 7.79 -5.48
C ILE A 218 -1.44 8.01 -6.96
N PRO A 219 -0.49 8.29 -7.87
CA PRO A 219 -0.80 8.40 -9.30
C PRO A 219 -1.43 7.14 -9.89
N LEU A 220 -0.98 5.95 -9.47
CA LEU A 220 -1.56 4.69 -9.91
C LEU A 220 -3.05 4.63 -9.57
N SER A 221 -3.40 4.92 -8.32
CA SER A 221 -4.80 4.91 -7.89
C SER A 221 -5.65 5.94 -8.63
N LEU A 222 -5.17 7.17 -8.79
CA LEU A 222 -5.88 8.23 -9.50
C LEU A 222 -6.15 7.84 -10.95
N ILE A 223 -5.15 7.29 -11.65
CA ILE A 223 -5.31 6.84 -13.04
C ILE A 223 -6.32 5.71 -13.15
N VAL A 224 -6.25 4.72 -12.26
CA VAL A 224 -7.16 3.57 -12.23
C VAL A 224 -8.61 4.00 -12.03
N PHE A 225 -8.87 5.04 -11.22
CA PHE A 225 -10.22 5.51 -10.92
C PHE A 225 -10.72 6.68 -11.78
N HIS A 226 -9.87 7.28 -12.62
CA HIS A 226 -10.27 8.37 -13.50
C HIS A 226 -10.50 7.88 -14.94
N LYS A 227 -9.78 6.85 -15.38
CA LYS A 227 -9.93 6.31 -16.73
C LYS A 227 -11.16 5.41 -16.84
N GLU A 228 -12.18 5.85 -17.57
CA GLU A 228 -13.39 5.07 -17.89
C GLU A 228 -13.07 3.67 -18.44
N GLU A 229 -12.02 3.59 -19.24
CA GLU A 229 -11.56 2.37 -19.87
C GLU A 229 -11.01 1.31 -18.89
N LEU A 230 -10.68 1.69 -17.65
CA LEU A 230 -10.23 0.82 -16.57
C LEU A 230 -11.36 0.41 -15.63
N LYS A 231 -12.59 0.88 -15.86
CA LYS A 231 -13.77 0.43 -15.12
C LYS A 231 -14.13 -0.99 -15.54
N PRO A 232 -14.43 -1.91 -14.60
CA PRO A 232 -14.97 -3.22 -14.94
C PRO A 232 -16.31 -3.02 -15.68
N ARG A 233 -16.49 -3.69 -16.82
CA ARG A 233 -17.77 -3.78 -17.53
C ARG A 233 -18.72 -4.75 -16.84
#